data_AF-A0A1G5GIZ2-F1
#
_entry.id   AF-A0A1G5GIZ2-F1
#
_cell.length_a   1.000
_cell.length_b   1.000
_cell.length_c   1.000
_cell.angle_alpha   90.00
_cell.angle_beta   90.00
_cell.angle_gamma   90.00
#
_symmetry.space_group_name_H-M   'P 1'
#
loop_
_entity.id
_entity.type
_entity.pdbx_description
1 polymer ?
#
loop_
_entity_poly.entity_id
_entity_poly.type
_entity_poly.pdbx_seq_one_letter_code
_entity_poly.pdbx_strand_id
1 'polypeptide(L)'
;MICSNCGNEIADGVKFCPNCGNPVTGDVVQPTPMPAPEPIRQQSSDSYVQPPQGYQAPPQGYVQPPQGQGYQQQQYTPYDQPQKKSKAWIIILVVVLAIVALLVIVGIAIKRAADRAVQDLNDQINTELDDINLDDLDIDLDALNSEIEEMTNNELDQLDLDQDSIPDSDTTSSNSGESYDYVDVTYSGNTVKIAPNGNLDGSTVLYGGKDLEGLCDYIDDYVLEEGRYINRDMLYDLIAIDVVDDSMWTDFEDIELNMIMACALANNFHNLDVRVKDCVIDSANPTDYKYDVVAEGRDDTWIINYRDKTVYFNNGATEYSSDMFKDEYLAVWMTGIEEYYGIEAD
;
A
#
# COMPACT_ATOMS: atom_id res chain seq x y z
N MET A 1 -8.64 8.78 39.89
CA MET A 1 -9.63 7.89 39.23
C MET A 1 -8.91 6.90 38.31
N ILE A 2 -9.58 5.86 37.77
CA ILE A 2 -8.99 4.91 36.80
C ILE A 2 -9.46 5.25 35.39
N CYS A 3 -8.56 5.20 34.39
CA CYS A 3 -8.94 5.36 32.99
C CYS A 3 -9.71 4.12 32.49
N SER A 4 -10.92 4.34 31.98
CA SER A 4 -11.78 3.26 31.43
C SER A 4 -11.23 2.60 30.17
N ASN A 5 -10.34 3.26 29.42
CA ASN A 5 -9.76 2.71 28.19
C ASN A 5 -8.48 1.88 28.45
N CYS A 6 -7.51 2.40 29.22
CA CYS A 6 -6.23 1.71 29.44
C CYS A 6 -5.98 1.17 30.87
N GLY A 7 -6.95 1.28 31.78
CA GLY A 7 -6.85 0.74 33.14
C GLY A 7 -5.85 1.42 34.08
N ASN A 8 -5.07 2.40 33.61
CA ASN A 8 -4.11 3.13 34.45
C ASN A 8 -4.80 4.11 35.41
N GLU A 9 -4.18 4.31 36.58
CA GLU A 9 -4.57 5.36 37.51
C GLU A 9 -4.21 6.75 36.97
N ILE A 10 -5.15 7.68 37.09
CA ILE A 10 -5.06 9.06 36.60
C ILE A 10 -5.52 10.03 37.68
N ALA A 11 -4.86 11.20 37.75
CA ALA A 11 -5.21 12.25 38.69
C ALA A 11 -6.62 12.81 38.39
N ASP A 12 -7.37 13.16 39.44
CA ASP A 12 -8.73 13.67 39.26
C ASP A 12 -8.73 15.05 38.60
N GLY A 13 -9.65 15.28 37.66
CA GLY A 13 -9.77 16.55 36.92
C GLY A 13 -8.89 16.67 35.67
N VAL A 14 -8.11 15.65 35.29
CA VAL A 14 -7.47 15.62 33.97
C VAL A 14 -8.52 15.42 32.87
N LYS A 15 -8.40 16.16 31.77
CA LYS A 15 -9.33 16.06 30.62
C LYS A 15 -9.00 14.88 29.69
N PHE A 16 -7.77 14.40 29.72
CA PHE A 16 -7.25 13.33 28.88
C PHE A 16 -6.33 12.43 29.71
N CYS A 17 -6.28 11.14 29.39
CA CYS A 17 -5.39 10.19 30.04
C CYS A 17 -3.94 10.40 29.58
N PRO A 18 -2.98 10.69 30.48
CA PRO A 18 -1.58 10.91 30.10
C PRO A 18 -0.88 9.65 29.55
N ASN A 19 -1.47 8.46 29.75
CA ASN A 19 -0.89 7.19 29.29
C ASN A 19 -1.47 6.66 27.96
N CYS A 20 -2.63 7.16 27.49
CA CYS A 20 -3.25 6.68 26.24
C CYS A 20 -4.00 7.75 25.43
N GLY A 21 -3.81 9.04 25.74
CA GLY A 21 -4.38 10.19 25.02
C GLY A 21 -5.90 10.38 25.11
N ASN A 22 -6.65 9.36 25.52
CA ASN A 22 -8.11 9.35 25.45
C ASN A 22 -8.79 10.35 26.41
N PRO A 23 -9.89 11.00 26.00
CA PRO A 23 -10.62 11.95 26.83
C PRO A 23 -11.26 11.27 28.04
N VAL A 24 -11.25 11.96 29.18
CA VAL A 24 -11.84 11.50 30.43
C VAL A 24 -13.19 12.18 30.60
N THR A 25 -14.25 11.54 30.13
CA THR A 25 -15.63 11.98 30.31
C THR A 25 -16.05 11.79 31.77
N GLY A 26 -16.12 12.91 32.50
CA GLY A 26 -16.39 12.92 33.94
C GLY A 26 -17.86 12.77 34.29
N ASP A 27 -18.36 11.53 34.35
CA ASP A 27 -19.55 11.20 35.13
C ASP A 27 -19.16 10.60 36.49
N VAL A 28 -19.64 11.24 37.56
CA VAL A 28 -19.16 11.04 38.93
C VAL A 28 -19.86 9.86 39.59
N VAL A 29 -19.23 8.68 39.55
CA VAL A 29 -19.66 7.54 40.39
C VAL A 29 -19.06 7.70 41.80
N GLN A 30 -19.91 8.07 42.76
CA GLN A 30 -19.55 8.34 44.14
C GLN A 30 -19.15 7.05 44.91
N PRO A 31 -17.94 6.96 45.51
CA PRO A 31 -17.60 5.88 46.42
C PRO A 31 -18.22 6.07 47.82
N THR A 32 -18.55 4.95 48.47
CA THR A 32 -19.03 4.88 49.86
C THR A 32 -17.92 5.19 50.89
N PRO A 33 -18.28 5.65 52.11
CA PRO A 33 -17.33 6.28 53.04
C PRO A 33 -16.43 5.28 53.79
N MET A 34 -15.15 5.66 53.95
CA MET A 34 -14.13 4.97 54.75
C MET A 34 -13.83 5.72 56.07
N PRO A 35 -13.37 5.07 57.16
CA PRO A 35 -13.13 5.73 58.45
C PRO A 35 -11.92 6.68 58.53
N ALA A 36 -11.85 7.44 59.62
CA ALA A 36 -11.02 8.63 59.83
C ALA A 36 -9.48 8.41 59.91
N PRO A 37 -8.66 9.46 59.64
CA PRO A 37 -7.20 9.39 59.67
C PRO A 37 -6.55 9.74 61.03
N GLU A 38 -5.38 9.14 61.30
CA GLU A 38 -4.43 9.57 62.35
C GLU A 38 -3.36 10.56 61.80
N PRO A 39 -2.65 11.34 62.64
CA PRO A 39 -1.93 12.52 62.16
C PRO A 39 -0.38 12.48 62.27
N ILE A 40 0.25 13.38 61.49
CA ILE A 40 1.63 13.94 61.62
C ILE A 40 2.81 13.11 61.02
N ARG A 41 3.42 13.64 59.94
CA ARG A 41 4.71 14.35 60.03
C ARG A 41 4.96 15.31 58.86
N GLN A 42 5.55 16.46 59.20
CA GLN A 42 6.07 17.47 58.27
C GLN A 42 7.50 17.11 57.83
N GLN A 43 7.86 17.43 56.59
CA GLN A 43 9.25 17.78 56.27
C GLN A 43 9.29 18.83 55.14
N SER A 44 10.44 19.51 55.03
CA SER A 44 10.54 20.92 54.60
C SER A 44 10.89 21.16 53.14
N SER A 45 10.61 22.39 52.70
CA SER A 45 11.01 23.03 51.45
C SER A 45 12.53 23.22 51.29
N ASP A 46 13.00 23.31 50.05
CA ASP A 46 14.10 24.20 49.66
C ASP A 46 13.91 24.72 48.21
N SER A 47 14.46 25.90 47.91
CA SER A 47 14.34 26.60 46.61
C SER A 47 15.55 27.49 46.34
N TYR A 48 16.30 27.26 45.25
CA TYR A 48 17.26 28.20 44.65
C TYR A 48 17.34 27.91 43.12
N VAL A 49 16.97 28.81 42.21
CA VAL A 49 17.58 30.10 41.77
C VAL A 49 18.81 29.92 40.87
N GLN A 50 18.70 30.45 39.64
CA GLN A 50 19.71 30.51 38.56
C GLN A 50 20.58 31.78 38.67
N PRO A 51 21.82 31.82 38.15
CA PRO A 51 22.08 32.73 37.01
C PRO A 51 23.20 32.28 36.01
N PRO A 52 23.26 32.86 34.80
CA PRO A 52 24.36 32.65 33.83
C PRO A 52 25.42 33.78 33.83
N GLN A 53 26.67 33.48 33.44
CA GLN A 53 27.69 34.47 33.06
C GLN A 53 28.60 33.99 31.92
N GLY A 54 29.09 34.92 31.08
CA GLY A 54 29.99 34.69 29.95
C GLY A 54 31.44 35.18 30.19
N TYR A 55 32.06 35.83 29.18
CA TYR A 55 33.47 36.30 29.09
C TYR A 55 34.51 35.23 28.71
N GLN A 56 35.64 35.50 28.02
CA GLN A 56 36.03 36.48 26.98
C GLN A 56 37.36 35.98 26.32
N ALA A 57 37.78 36.52 25.17
CA ALA A 57 39.01 36.10 24.46
C ALA A 57 40.29 36.90 24.85
N PRO A 58 41.52 36.36 24.66
CA PRO A 58 42.79 37.10 24.76
C PRO A 58 43.53 37.31 23.40
N PRO A 59 44.58 38.18 23.33
CA PRO A 59 44.94 38.91 22.10
C PRO A 59 46.31 38.58 21.45
N GLN A 60 46.65 39.35 20.40
CA GLN A 60 47.78 39.19 19.46
C GLN A 60 49.21 39.43 20.02
N GLY A 61 50.21 38.93 19.28
CA GLY A 61 51.63 39.31 19.40
C GLY A 61 52.35 39.33 18.04
N TYR A 62 53.16 40.37 17.79
CA TYR A 62 53.91 40.62 16.55
C TYR A 62 55.39 40.22 16.67
N VAL A 63 56.01 39.74 15.57
CA VAL A 63 57.47 39.87 15.28
C VAL A 63 57.76 39.72 13.77
N GLN A 64 58.82 40.37 13.28
CA GLN A 64 59.23 40.48 11.86
C GLN A 64 60.75 40.84 11.78
N PRO A 65 61.33 41.10 10.58
CA PRO A 65 61.83 40.23 9.49
C PRO A 65 63.28 39.75 9.81
N PRO A 66 64.32 39.58 8.93
CA PRO A 66 64.48 39.51 7.45
C PRO A 66 65.31 38.24 7.00
N GLN A 67 66.01 38.07 5.85
CA GLN A 67 66.29 38.90 4.65
C GLN A 67 66.67 38.06 3.39
N GLY A 68 66.08 38.37 2.21
CA GLY A 68 66.72 38.26 0.88
C GLY A 68 66.82 36.87 0.21
N GLN A 69 66.96 36.73 -1.13
CA GLN A 69 66.90 37.68 -2.28
C GLN A 69 66.47 36.91 -3.56
N GLY A 70 65.82 37.56 -4.53
CA GLY A 70 65.77 37.04 -5.92
C GLY A 70 64.58 37.45 -6.82
N TYR A 71 64.79 38.46 -7.68
CA TYR A 71 64.47 38.55 -9.13
C TYR A 71 63.24 37.78 -9.72
N GLN A 72 62.36 38.32 -10.57
CA GLN A 72 62.30 39.56 -11.38
C GLN A 72 60.83 40.03 -11.62
N GLN A 73 60.66 41.19 -12.28
CA GLN A 73 59.37 41.84 -12.57
C GLN A 73 58.58 41.16 -13.70
N GLN A 74 57.25 41.33 -13.69
CA GLN A 74 56.57 41.91 -14.85
C GLN A 74 55.24 42.59 -14.49
N GLN A 75 54.95 43.66 -15.21
CA GLN A 75 53.81 44.56 -15.03
C GLN A 75 52.65 44.11 -15.94
N TYR A 76 51.42 44.04 -15.43
CA TYR A 76 50.24 43.77 -16.26
C TYR A 76 49.15 44.82 -16.04
N THR A 77 48.61 45.32 -17.15
CA THR A 77 47.47 46.25 -17.18
C THR A 77 46.15 45.47 -17.26
N PRO A 78 45.03 46.02 -16.76
CA PRO A 78 43.73 45.41 -16.95
C PRO A 78 43.30 45.51 -18.41
N TYR A 79 42.78 44.42 -18.97
CA TYR A 79 42.07 44.41 -20.24
C TYR A 79 40.80 43.55 -20.10
N ASP A 80 39.65 44.19 -20.25
CA ASP A 80 38.42 43.49 -20.58
C ASP A 80 38.60 42.76 -21.93
N GLN A 81 38.17 41.49 -21.99
CA GLN A 81 37.94 40.80 -23.26
C GLN A 81 36.57 40.12 -23.27
N PRO A 82 35.79 40.25 -24.36
CA PRO A 82 34.47 39.65 -24.46
C PRO A 82 34.58 38.13 -24.65
N GLN A 83 33.91 37.36 -23.80
CA GLN A 83 33.89 35.90 -23.94
C GLN A 83 33.18 35.47 -25.23
N LYS A 84 33.91 34.75 -26.09
CA LYS A 84 33.44 34.27 -27.38
C LYS A 84 32.53 33.05 -27.16
N LYS A 85 31.20 33.22 -27.28
CA LYS A 85 30.24 32.10 -27.19
C LYS A 85 30.63 30.97 -28.16
N SER A 86 31.05 29.82 -27.63
CA SER A 86 31.31 28.63 -28.43
C SER A 86 29.99 27.97 -28.84
N LYS A 87 29.94 27.39 -30.04
CA LYS A 87 28.74 26.72 -30.57
C LYS A 87 28.53 25.30 -29.99
N ALA A 88 29.22 24.95 -28.91
CA ALA A 88 29.18 23.62 -28.29
C ALA A 88 27.77 23.23 -27.84
N TRP A 89 26.97 24.20 -27.34
CA TRP A 89 25.58 23.96 -26.94
C TRP A 89 24.69 23.47 -28.09
N ILE A 90 24.95 23.87 -29.34
CA ILE A 90 24.20 23.38 -30.51
C ILE A 90 24.57 21.92 -30.82
N ILE A 91 25.83 21.54 -30.64
CA ILE A 91 26.27 20.15 -30.86
C ILE A 91 25.67 19.23 -29.79
N ILE A 92 25.67 19.66 -28.52
CA ILE A 92 25.05 18.90 -27.42
C ILE A 92 23.54 18.73 -27.68
N LEU A 93 22.83 19.78 -28.08
CA LEU A 93 21.39 19.72 -28.36
C LEU A 93 21.06 18.79 -29.54
N VAL A 94 21.88 18.78 -30.60
CA VAL A 94 21.73 17.83 -31.72
C VAL A 94 22.03 16.39 -31.31
N VAL A 95 23.04 16.16 -30.46
CA VAL A 95 23.35 14.81 -29.93
C VAL A 95 22.23 14.29 -29.03
N VAL A 96 21.70 15.13 -28.13
CA VAL A 96 20.55 14.77 -27.28
C VAL A 96 19.31 14.45 -28.12
N LEU A 97 18.98 15.27 -29.14
CA LEU A 97 17.87 14.98 -30.04
C LEU A 97 18.08 13.67 -30.85
N ALA A 98 19.31 13.35 -31.23
CA ALA A 98 19.61 12.09 -31.92
C ALA A 98 19.48 10.88 -30.99
N ILE A 99 19.86 11.01 -29.71
CA ILE A 99 19.68 9.97 -28.69
C ILE A 99 18.19 9.77 -28.39
N VAL A 100 17.42 10.84 -28.17
CA VAL A 100 15.96 10.75 -27.97
C VAL A 100 15.26 10.13 -29.18
N ALA A 101 15.66 10.49 -30.41
CA ALA A 101 15.12 9.86 -31.61
C ALA A 101 15.47 8.35 -31.70
N LEU A 102 16.67 7.95 -31.30
CA LEU A 102 17.07 6.53 -31.22
C LEU A 102 16.26 5.78 -30.16
N LEU A 103 16.10 6.34 -28.97
CA LEU A 103 15.29 5.74 -27.90
C LEU A 103 13.82 5.59 -28.33
N VAL A 104 13.23 6.58 -29.01
CA VAL A 104 11.88 6.47 -29.59
C VAL A 104 11.80 5.40 -30.68
N ILE A 105 12.81 5.27 -31.54
CA ILE A 105 12.84 4.20 -32.56
C ILE A 105 12.96 2.81 -31.90
N VAL A 106 13.77 2.68 -30.85
CA VAL A 106 13.91 1.43 -30.08
C VAL A 106 12.61 1.11 -29.34
N GLY A 107 11.99 2.07 -28.66
CA GLY A 107 10.70 1.88 -27.99
C GLY A 107 9.57 1.49 -28.95
N ILE A 108 9.53 2.08 -30.16
CA ILE A 108 8.58 1.67 -31.22
C ILE A 108 8.90 0.25 -31.73
N ALA A 109 10.17 -0.16 -31.77
CA ALA A 109 10.55 -1.52 -32.16
C ALA A 109 10.19 -2.56 -31.08
N ILE A 110 10.42 -2.24 -29.80
CA ILE A 110 10.03 -3.06 -28.65
C ILE A 110 8.51 -3.19 -28.58
N LYS A 111 7.77 -2.07 -28.65
CA LYS A 111 6.30 -2.10 -28.68
C LYS A 111 5.77 -2.95 -29.83
N ARG A 112 6.33 -2.82 -31.05
CA ARG A 112 5.97 -3.68 -32.19
C ARG A 112 6.39 -5.14 -32.05
N ALA A 113 7.36 -5.45 -31.21
CA ALA A 113 7.72 -6.83 -30.89
C ALA A 113 6.74 -7.43 -29.87
N ALA A 114 6.37 -6.66 -28.84
CA ALA A 114 5.34 -7.03 -27.87
C ALA A 114 3.96 -7.18 -28.54
N ASP A 115 3.53 -6.21 -29.35
CA ASP A 115 2.28 -6.27 -30.13
C ASP A 115 2.22 -7.53 -31.02
N ARG A 116 3.37 -7.98 -31.53
CA ARG A 116 3.49 -9.21 -32.34
C ARG A 116 3.47 -10.49 -31.49
N ALA A 117 4.14 -10.51 -30.35
CA ALA A 117 4.14 -11.66 -29.44
C ALA A 117 2.73 -11.90 -28.86
N VAL A 118 2.01 -10.82 -28.51
CA VAL A 118 0.61 -10.88 -28.09
C VAL A 118 -0.29 -11.36 -29.23
N GLN A 119 -0.08 -10.91 -30.47
CA GLN A 119 -0.83 -11.43 -31.62
C GLN A 119 -0.53 -12.91 -31.91
N ASP A 120 0.73 -13.35 -31.86
CA ASP A 120 1.12 -14.74 -32.12
C ASP A 120 0.56 -15.70 -31.06
N LEU A 121 0.51 -15.28 -29.79
CA LEU A 121 -0.15 -16.03 -28.72
C LEU A 121 -1.68 -16.09 -28.91
N ASN A 122 -2.29 -14.96 -29.28
CA ASN A 122 -3.74 -14.88 -29.50
C ASN A 122 -4.18 -15.68 -30.75
N ASP A 123 -3.35 -15.70 -31.80
CA ASP A 123 -3.58 -16.52 -33.00
C ASP A 123 -3.40 -18.02 -32.71
N GLN A 124 -2.46 -18.42 -31.85
CA GLN A 124 -2.34 -19.80 -31.36
C GLN A 124 -3.59 -20.24 -30.59
N ILE A 125 -4.06 -19.43 -29.63
CA ILE A 125 -5.29 -19.71 -28.85
C ILE A 125 -6.52 -19.83 -29.75
N ASN A 126 -6.71 -18.91 -30.71
CA ASN A 126 -7.84 -18.98 -31.62
C ASN A 126 -7.75 -20.17 -32.60
N THR A 127 -6.54 -20.61 -32.96
CA THR A 127 -6.33 -21.81 -33.79
C THR A 127 -6.67 -23.10 -33.04
N GLU A 128 -6.33 -23.20 -31.74
CA GLU A 128 -6.72 -24.37 -30.91
C GLU A 128 -8.24 -24.41 -30.62
N LEU A 129 -8.93 -23.27 -30.67
CA LEU A 129 -10.39 -23.21 -30.48
C LEU A 129 -11.19 -23.58 -31.75
N ASP A 130 -10.69 -23.25 -32.95
CA ASP A 130 -11.34 -23.62 -34.23
C ASP A 130 -11.21 -25.12 -34.57
N ASP A 131 -10.19 -25.82 -34.05
CA ASP A 131 -10.01 -27.29 -34.23
C ASP A 131 -10.84 -28.13 -33.22
N ILE A 132 -11.44 -27.52 -32.19
CA ILE A 132 -12.40 -28.19 -31.29
C ILE A 132 -13.81 -28.08 -31.89
N ASN A 133 -14.10 -28.95 -32.86
CA ASN A 133 -15.44 -29.06 -33.43
C ASN A 133 -16.42 -29.70 -32.43
N LEU A 134 -17.05 -28.87 -31.59
CA LEU A 134 -17.99 -29.30 -30.54
C LEU A 134 -19.21 -30.07 -31.08
N ASP A 135 -19.52 -29.96 -32.38
CA ASP A 135 -20.59 -30.70 -33.05
C ASP A 135 -20.24 -32.18 -33.35
N ASP A 136 -18.96 -32.59 -33.28
CA ASP A 136 -18.51 -33.99 -33.51
C ASP A 136 -18.27 -34.77 -32.19
N LEU A 137 -18.39 -34.12 -31.03
CA LEU A 137 -18.33 -34.78 -29.73
C LEU A 137 -19.72 -35.26 -29.30
N ASP A 138 -20.09 -36.46 -29.78
CA ASP A 138 -21.29 -37.21 -29.37
C ASP A 138 -21.13 -37.76 -27.93
N ILE A 139 -21.00 -36.84 -26.96
CA ILE A 139 -20.99 -37.13 -25.53
C ILE A 139 -22.45 -37.31 -25.11
N ASP A 140 -22.87 -38.57 -24.99
CA ASP A 140 -24.17 -38.93 -24.44
C ASP A 140 -24.24 -38.52 -22.96
N LEU A 141 -24.77 -37.32 -22.74
CA LEU A 141 -24.88 -36.69 -21.42
C LEU A 141 -25.87 -37.44 -20.51
N ASP A 142 -26.82 -38.19 -21.09
CA ASP A 142 -27.75 -39.03 -20.33
C ASP A 142 -27.05 -40.31 -19.83
N ALA A 143 -26.09 -40.87 -20.60
CA ALA A 143 -25.27 -41.98 -20.15
C ALA A 143 -24.35 -41.62 -18.97
N LEU A 144 -23.74 -40.44 -18.99
CA LEU A 144 -22.93 -39.92 -17.87
C LEU A 144 -23.76 -39.68 -16.60
N ASN A 145 -24.98 -39.15 -16.73
CA ASN A 145 -25.90 -39.01 -15.60
C ASN A 145 -26.33 -40.38 -15.04
N SER A 146 -26.55 -41.38 -15.90
CA SER A 146 -26.87 -42.74 -15.48
C SER A 146 -25.77 -43.42 -14.65
N GLU A 147 -24.49 -43.21 -14.98
CA GLU A 147 -23.37 -43.78 -14.19
C GLU A 147 -23.21 -43.09 -12.82
N ILE A 148 -23.55 -41.79 -12.72
CA ILE A 148 -23.54 -41.04 -11.46
C ILE A 148 -24.69 -41.47 -10.55
N GLU A 149 -25.90 -41.69 -11.09
CA GLU A 149 -27.02 -42.25 -10.33
C GLU A 149 -26.74 -43.68 -9.84
N GLU A 150 -26.08 -44.54 -10.63
CA GLU A 150 -25.75 -45.90 -10.19
C GLU A 150 -24.69 -45.94 -9.08
N MET A 151 -23.69 -45.04 -9.08
CA MET A 151 -22.78 -44.88 -7.93
C MET A 151 -23.51 -44.39 -6.68
N THR A 152 -24.39 -43.40 -6.82
CA THR A 152 -25.07 -42.75 -5.68
C THR A 152 -26.06 -43.70 -4.98
N ASN A 153 -26.73 -44.57 -5.74
CA ASN A 153 -27.67 -45.55 -5.17
C ASN A 153 -26.97 -46.73 -4.47
N ASN A 154 -25.72 -47.08 -4.83
CA ASN A 154 -25.01 -48.21 -4.21
C ASN A 154 -24.47 -47.93 -2.79
N GLU A 155 -24.29 -46.65 -2.39
CA GLU A 155 -23.91 -46.30 -1.01
C GLU A 155 -25.11 -46.17 -0.05
N LEU A 156 -26.34 -46.06 -0.57
CA LEU A 156 -27.56 -45.89 0.23
C LEU A 156 -28.09 -47.19 0.88
N ASP A 157 -27.74 -48.36 0.34
CA ASP A 157 -28.29 -49.66 0.77
C ASP A 157 -27.65 -50.25 2.05
N GLN A 158 -26.71 -49.53 2.70
CA GLN A 158 -25.94 -50.03 3.87
C GLN A 158 -26.14 -49.26 5.19
N LEU A 159 -27.01 -48.24 5.25
CA LEU A 159 -27.27 -47.48 6.48
C LEU A 159 -28.74 -47.56 6.91
N ASP A 160 -29.07 -48.69 7.54
CA ASP A 160 -30.33 -48.94 8.25
C ASP A 160 -30.37 -48.07 9.53
N LEU A 161 -31.01 -46.90 9.46
CA LEU A 161 -31.18 -45.97 10.60
C LEU A 161 -32.64 -45.54 10.75
N ASP A 162 -33.15 -45.71 11.98
CA ASP A 162 -34.58 -45.63 12.31
C ASP A 162 -35.25 -44.30 11.96
N GLN A 163 -36.42 -44.41 11.33
CA GLN A 163 -37.28 -43.30 10.91
C GLN A 163 -38.03 -42.69 12.09
N ASP A 164 -37.43 -41.74 12.81
CA ASP A 164 -38.16 -40.85 13.74
C ASP A 164 -37.37 -39.56 14.08
N SER A 165 -37.11 -38.70 13.08
CA SER A 165 -36.90 -37.23 13.20
C SER A 165 -36.47 -36.61 11.87
N ILE A 166 -37.39 -36.04 11.09
CA ILE A 166 -37.06 -35.16 9.96
C ILE A 166 -37.43 -33.72 10.35
N PRO A 167 -36.47 -32.88 10.81
CA PRO A 167 -36.57 -31.43 10.68
C PRO A 167 -36.24 -31.02 9.24
N ASP A 168 -36.82 -29.92 8.77
CA ASP A 168 -36.61 -29.41 7.40
C ASP A 168 -35.11 -29.25 7.08
N SER A 169 -34.69 -29.80 5.94
CA SER A 169 -33.30 -29.73 5.48
C SER A 169 -33.00 -28.38 4.85
N ASP A 170 -32.42 -27.47 5.63
CA ASP A 170 -31.69 -26.32 5.10
C ASP A 170 -30.55 -26.83 4.22
N THR A 171 -30.52 -26.43 2.95
CA THR A 171 -29.43 -26.78 2.03
C THR A 171 -28.21 -25.93 2.37
N THR A 172 -27.39 -26.39 3.31
CA THR A 172 -26.12 -25.74 3.64
C THR A 172 -25.17 -25.83 2.45
N SER A 173 -25.06 -24.72 1.72
CA SER A 173 -23.92 -24.47 0.83
C SER A 173 -22.63 -24.61 1.65
N SER A 174 -21.76 -25.52 1.23
CA SER A 174 -20.46 -25.74 1.86
C SER A 174 -19.50 -24.63 1.43
N ASN A 175 -19.53 -23.49 2.14
CA ASN A 175 -18.51 -22.46 2.02
C ASN A 175 -17.16 -23.05 2.48
N SER A 176 -16.29 -23.38 1.54
CA SER A 176 -14.88 -23.64 1.81
C SER A 176 -14.15 -22.30 1.92
N GLY A 177 -13.52 -22.07 3.07
CA GLY A 177 -12.63 -20.94 3.29
C GLY A 177 -11.20 -21.40 3.54
N GLU A 178 -10.24 -20.65 3.03
CA GLU A 178 -8.80 -20.85 3.23
C GLU A 178 -8.21 -19.57 3.85
N SER A 179 -7.19 -19.72 4.68
CA SER A 179 -6.53 -18.61 5.37
C SER A 179 -5.07 -18.58 4.93
N TYR A 180 -4.66 -17.42 4.42
CA TYR A 180 -3.30 -17.11 3.95
C TYR A 180 -2.64 -16.15 4.93
N ASP A 181 -1.36 -15.83 4.71
CA ASP A 181 -0.64 -14.97 5.66
C ASP A 181 -1.34 -13.61 5.88
N TYR A 182 -1.85 -12.95 4.84
CA TYR A 182 -2.42 -11.59 4.95
C TYR A 182 -3.96 -11.52 4.83
N VAL A 183 -4.61 -12.58 4.37
CA VAL A 183 -6.05 -12.60 4.08
C VAL A 183 -6.75 -13.92 4.44
N ASP A 184 -8.04 -13.82 4.73
CA ASP A 184 -8.97 -14.95 4.69
C ASP A 184 -9.73 -14.94 3.36
N VAL A 185 -9.72 -16.06 2.64
CA VAL A 185 -10.40 -16.24 1.35
C VAL A 185 -11.59 -17.17 1.52
N THR A 186 -12.74 -16.79 0.97
CA THR A 186 -13.96 -17.63 0.96
C THR A 186 -14.48 -17.79 -0.47
N TYR A 187 -14.72 -19.04 -0.85
CA TYR A 187 -15.29 -19.40 -2.15
C TYR A 187 -16.80 -19.61 -2.04
N SER A 188 -17.58 -18.98 -2.92
CA SER A 188 -19.04 -19.13 -2.98
C SER A 188 -19.53 -19.12 -4.42
N GLY A 189 -19.65 -20.31 -5.02
CA GLY A 189 -20.04 -20.48 -6.42
C GLY A 189 -18.97 -19.90 -7.36
N ASN A 190 -19.35 -18.88 -8.15
CA ASN A 190 -18.46 -18.20 -9.10
C ASN A 190 -17.66 -17.04 -8.47
N THR A 191 -17.83 -16.81 -7.17
CA THR A 191 -17.31 -15.64 -6.48
C THR A 191 -16.22 -16.02 -5.48
N VAL A 192 -15.14 -15.26 -5.48
CA VAL A 192 -14.08 -15.28 -4.46
C VAL A 192 -14.20 -14.01 -3.62
N LYS A 193 -14.29 -14.13 -2.30
CA LYS A 193 -14.18 -13.01 -1.35
C LYS A 193 -12.83 -13.10 -0.64
N ILE A 194 -12.07 -12.01 -0.62
CA ILE A 194 -10.71 -11.90 -0.07
C ILE A 194 -10.73 -10.80 1.00
N ALA A 195 -10.58 -11.16 2.28
CA ALA A 195 -10.69 -10.23 3.41
C ALA A 195 -9.34 -10.07 4.14
N PRO A 196 -8.81 -8.86 4.36
CA PRO A 196 -7.64 -8.64 5.23
C PRO A 196 -7.85 -9.28 6.61
N ASN A 197 -6.95 -10.17 7.00
CA ASN A 197 -7.02 -10.84 8.31
C ASN A 197 -6.37 -10.01 9.45
N GLY A 198 -5.67 -8.92 9.08
CA GLY A 198 -5.00 -8.00 10.00
C GLY A 198 -3.55 -8.36 10.36
N ASN A 199 -2.95 -9.37 9.72
CA ASN A 199 -1.56 -9.74 9.92
C ASN A 199 -0.56 -8.87 9.11
N LEU A 200 -1.03 -8.20 8.05
CA LEU A 200 -0.23 -7.22 7.32
C LEU A 200 -0.36 -5.85 7.99
N ASP A 201 0.76 -5.31 8.45
CA ASP A 201 0.85 -4.01 9.11
C ASP A 201 2.15 -3.27 8.73
N GLY A 202 2.39 -2.11 9.33
CA GLY A 202 3.59 -1.32 9.06
C GLY A 202 4.92 -2.03 9.34
N SER A 203 4.95 -3.09 10.14
CA SER A 203 6.15 -3.91 10.39
C SER A 203 6.35 -5.04 9.39
N THR A 204 5.39 -5.30 8.50
CA THR A 204 5.51 -6.32 7.45
C THR A 204 6.62 -5.94 6.46
N VAL A 205 7.53 -6.89 6.23
CA VAL A 205 8.65 -6.76 5.29
C VAL A 205 8.33 -7.53 4.03
N LEU A 206 7.90 -6.82 2.97
CA LEU A 206 7.65 -7.45 1.67
C LEU A 206 8.95 -7.68 0.88
N TYR A 207 9.91 -6.75 0.92
CA TYR A 207 11.11 -6.89 0.10
C TYR A 207 12.34 -6.21 0.71
N GLY A 208 13.53 -6.69 0.34
CA GLY A 208 14.81 -6.01 0.64
C GLY A 208 15.16 -5.84 2.12
N GLY A 209 14.44 -6.50 3.04
CA GLY A 209 14.58 -6.26 4.49
C GLY A 209 13.98 -4.94 4.97
N LYS A 210 13.07 -4.35 4.20
CA LYS A 210 12.45 -3.04 4.41
C LYS A 210 10.95 -3.19 4.64
N ASP A 211 10.42 -2.46 5.63
CA ASP A 211 9.06 -2.58 6.13
C ASP A 211 8.08 -1.58 5.48
N LEU A 212 6.78 -1.82 5.64
CA LEU A 212 5.73 -0.98 5.04
C LEU A 212 5.57 0.39 5.72
N GLU A 213 5.87 0.51 7.02
CA GLU A 213 5.89 1.79 7.74
C GLU A 213 7.01 2.68 7.18
N GLY A 214 8.20 2.13 6.94
CA GLY A 214 9.30 2.85 6.31
C GLY A 214 9.01 3.24 4.85
N LEU A 215 8.23 2.45 4.11
CA LEU A 215 7.73 2.84 2.78
C LEU A 215 6.76 4.03 2.89
N CYS A 216 5.84 4.00 3.85
CA CYS A 216 4.91 5.11 4.09
C CYS A 216 5.65 6.39 4.50
N ASP A 217 6.59 6.29 5.44
CA ASP A 217 7.44 7.42 5.85
C ASP A 217 8.24 7.97 4.66
N TYR A 218 8.77 7.11 3.79
CA TYR A 218 9.47 7.54 2.58
C TYR A 218 8.55 8.26 1.58
N ILE A 219 7.34 7.73 1.37
CA ILE A 219 6.32 8.36 0.51
C ILE A 219 5.94 9.73 1.06
N ASP A 220 5.69 9.83 2.37
CA ASP A 220 5.27 11.05 3.05
C ASP A 220 6.37 12.15 3.02
N ASP A 221 7.64 11.78 3.20
CA ASP A 221 8.76 12.73 3.23
C ASP A 221 9.32 13.13 1.85
N TYR A 222 9.31 12.22 0.86
CA TYR A 222 10.06 12.39 -0.40
C TYR A 222 9.22 12.34 -1.68
N VAL A 223 8.06 11.67 -1.67
CA VAL A 223 7.20 11.50 -2.86
C VAL A 223 6.04 12.50 -2.85
N LEU A 224 5.48 12.79 -1.68
CA LEU A 224 4.32 13.66 -1.50
C LEU A 224 4.68 15.13 -1.26
N GLU A 225 3.67 16.00 -1.33
CA GLU A 225 3.79 17.43 -1.02
C GLU A 225 3.83 17.67 0.51
N GLU A 226 4.58 18.68 0.97
CA GLU A 226 4.80 18.96 2.40
C GLU A 226 3.47 19.04 3.19
N GLY A 227 3.31 18.14 4.17
CA GLY A 227 2.13 18.05 5.04
C GLY A 227 0.97 17.20 4.49
N ARG A 228 1.16 16.53 3.34
CA ARG A 228 0.33 15.42 2.89
C ARG A 228 0.93 14.11 3.42
N TYR A 229 0.06 13.22 3.89
CA TYR A 229 0.41 11.87 4.34
C TYR A 229 -0.46 10.86 3.60
N ILE A 230 0.07 9.68 3.27
CA ILE A 230 -0.70 8.57 2.67
C ILE A 230 -1.65 7.95 3.70
N ASN A 231 -2.81 7.44 3.25
CA ASN A 231 -3.70 6.68 4.13
C ASN A 231 -3.12 5.27 4.34
N ARG A 232 -2.37 5.11 5.45
CA ARG A 232 -1.66 3.86 5.80
C ARG A 232 -2.63 2.69 6.04
N ASP A 233 -3.73 2.91 6.76
CA ASP A 233 -4.76 1.88 7.00
C ASP A 233 -5.33 1.34 5.68
N MET A 234 -5.72 2.24 4.76
CA MET A 234 -6.23 1.85 3.44
C MET A 234 -5.14 1.19 2.58
N LEU A 235 -3.89 1.66 2.65
CA LEU A 235 -2.77 1.07 1.92
C LEU A 235 -2.51 -0.37 2.38
N TYR A 236 -2.49 -0.62 3.69
CA TYR A 236 -2.27 -1.95 4.26
C TYR A 236 -3.43 -2.89 3.92
N ASP A 237 -4.68 -2.44 4.07
CA ASP A 237 -5.84 -3.27 3.71
C ASP A 237 -5.82 -3.66 2.20
N LEU A 238 -5.41 -2.74 1.31
CA LEU A 238 -5.29 -3.01 -0.14
C LEU A 238 -4.13 -3.96 -0.46
N ILE A 239 -2.92 -3.68 0.06
CA ILE A 239 -1.75 -4.54 -0.17
C ILE A 239 -2.01 -5.96 0.35
N ALA A 240 -2.71 -6.12 1.49
CA ALA A 240 -3.11 -7.45 1.97
C ALA A 240 -3.94 -8.21 0.94
N ILE A 241 -4.96 -7.57 0.37
CA ILE A 241 -5.84 -8.16 -0.66
C ILE A 241 -5.08 -8.51 -1.94
N ASP A 242 -4.20 -7.62 -2.39
CA ASP A 242 -3.57 -7.76 -3.70
C ASP A 242 -2.28 -8.62 -3.65
N VAL A 243 -1.65 -8.79 -2.48
CA VAL A 243 -0.48 -9.67 -2.26
C VAL A 243 -0.87 -11.06 -1.74
N VAL A 244 -1.94 -11.16 -0.94
CA VAL A 244 -2.51 -12.41 -0.36
C VAL A 244 -1.61 -13.13 0.65
N ASP A 245 -0.40 -13.52 0.24
CA ASP A 245 0.50 -14.43 0.96
C ASP A 245 1.96 -14.14 0.60
N ASP A 246 2.93 -14.40 1.49
CA ASP A 246 4.35 -14.15 1.19
C ASP A 246 4.96 -15.17 0.20
N SER A 247 4.34 -16.34 0.08
CA SER A 247 4.87 -17.47 -0.70
C SER A 247 4.38 -17.53 -2.15
N MET A 248 3.49 -16.61 -2.55
CA MET A 248 2.85 -16.58 -3.87
C MET A 248 3.63 -15.83 -4.96
N TRP A 249 4.68 -15.10 -4.59
CA TRP A 249 5.56 -14.33 -5.47
C TRP A 249 7.02 -14.70 -5.20
N THR A 250 7.90 -14.52 -6.18
CA THR A 250 9.34 -14.84 -6.05
C THR A 250 10.23 -13.62 -6.16
N ASP A 251 9.80 -12.61 -6.92
CA ASP A 251 10.55 -11.39 -7.18
C ASP A 251 9.65 -10.16 -6.97
N PHE A 252 10.24 -8.98 -6.80
CA PHE A 252 9.46 -7.76 -6.51
C PHE A 252 8.52 -7.38 -7.67
N GLU A 253 8.92 -7.66 -8.91
CA GLU A 253 8.14 -7.41 -10.13
C GLU A 253 6.74 -8.08 -10.09
N ASP A 254 6.58 -9.18 -9.35
CA ASP A 254 5.30 -9.89 -9.19
C ASP A 254 4.26 -9.05 -8.41
N ILE A 255 4.72 -8.21 -7.48
CA ILE A 255 3.86 -7.41 -6.58
C ILE A 255 3.91 -5.90 -6.83
N GLU A 256 4.90 -5.42 -7.59
CA GLU A 256 5.14 -3.99 -7.84
C GLU A 256 3.89 -3.27 -8.37
N LEU A 257 3.23 -3.83 -9.39
CA LEU A 257 2.04 -3.21 -9.98
C LEU A 257 0.91 -3.09 -8.95
N ASN A 258 0.74 -4.09 -8.08
CA ASN A 258 -0.26 -4.08 -7.02
C ASN A 258 0.06 -2.97 -6.01
N MET A 259 1.32 -2.84 -5.59
CA MET A 259 1.77 -1.76 -4.70
C MET A 259 1.58 -0.36 -5.33
N ILE A 260 1.85 -0.21 -6.63
CA ILE A 260 1.60 1.04 -7.38
C ILE A 260 0.12 1.42 -7.37
N MET A 261 -0.78 0.47 -7.64
CA MET A 261 -2.22 0.73 -7.68
C MET A 261 -2.80 0.99 -6.28
N ALA A 262 -2.31 0.27 -5.26
CA ALA A 262 -2.65 0.49 -3.86
C ALA A 262 -2.21 1.88 -3.38
N CYS A 263 -0.99 2.32 -3.71
CA CYS A 263 -0.50 3.67 -3.40
C CYS A 263 -1.34 4.75 -4.10
N ALA A 264 -1.70 4.54 -5.38
CA ALA A 264 -2.54 5.48 -6.13
C ALA A 264 -3.91 5.70 -5.47
N LEU A 265 -4.56 4.62 -5.01
CA LEU A 265 -5.83 4.68 -4.28
C LEU A 265 -5.66 5.32 -2.89
N ALA A 266 -4.73 4.82 -2.07
CA ALA A 266 -4.52 5.29 -0.71
C ALA A 266 -4.14 6.78 -0.64
N ASN A 267 -3.38 7.30 -1.62
CA ASN A 267 -3.13 8.74 -1.74
C ASN A 267 -4.33 9.53 -2.29
N ASN A 268 -5.11 8.97 -3.22
CA ASN A 268 -6.28 9.68 -3.74
C ASN A 268 -7.35 9.91 -2.65
N PHE A 269 -7.46 8.98 -1.68
CA PHE A 269 -8.36 9.08 -0.51
C PHE A 269 -7.63 9.35 0.80
N HIS A 270 -6.46 9.99 0.73
CA HIS A 270 -5.56 10.24 1.86
C HIS A 270 -6.17 11.02 3.04
N ASN A 271 -7.28 11.72 2.81
CA ASN A 271 -7.95 12.59 3.76
C ASN A 271 -9.31 12.06 4.23
N LEU A 272 -9.64 10.80 3.91
CA LEU A 272 -10.87 10.13 4.30
C LEU A 272 -10.58 8.98 5.27
N ASP A 273 -11.45 8.78 6.25
CA ASP A 273 -11.48 7.57 7.07
C ASP A 273 -12.07 6.42 6.24
N VAL A 274 -11.20 5.60 5.64
CA VAL A 274 -11.56 4.48 4.77
C VAL A 274 -10.89 3.20 5.26
N ARG A 275 -11.70 2.18 5.50
CA ARG A 275 -11.26 0.80 5.80
C ARG A 275 -11.86 -0.17 4.80
N VAL A 276 -11.04 -1.07 4.26
CA VAL A 276 -11.49 -2.10 3.32
C VAL A 276 -11.78 -3.37 4.10
N LYS A 277 -13.01 -3.87 4.00
CA LYS A 277 -13.44 -5.09 4.71
C LYS A 277 -13.01 -6.34 3.95
N ASP A 278 -13.23 -6.31 2.64
CA ASP A 278 -12.88 -7.38 1.72
C ASP A 278 -12.99 -6.90 0.27
N CYS A 279 -12.42 -7.68 -0.66
CA CYS A 279 -12.63 -7.57 -2.09
C CYS A 279 -13.38 -8.80 -2.60
N VAL A 280 -14.37 -8.58 -3.47
CA VAL A 280 -15.18 -9.61 -4.10
C VAL A 280 -14.90 -9.62 -5.59
N ILE A 281 -14.34 -10.73 -6.08
CA ILE A 281 -14.06 -10.98 -7.50
C ILE A 281 -15.06 -12.03 -8.01
N ASP A 282 -15.70 -11.73 -9.13
CA ASP A 282 -16.68 -12.59 -9.80
C ASP A 282 -16.06 -13.15 -11.08
N SER A 283 -16.02 -14.47 -11.27
CA SER A 283 -15.41 -15.09 -12.45
C SER A 283 -16.08 -14.72 -13.77
N ALA A 284 -17.31 -14.19 -13.75
CA ALA A 284 -17.96 -13.63 -14.93
C ALA A 284 -17.44 -12.23 -15.31
N ASN A 285 -16.85 -11.48 -14.35
CA ASN A 285 -16.28 -10.15 -14.55
C ASN A 285 -14.97 -10.01 -13.74
N PRO A 286 -13.92 -10.79 -14.05
CA PRO A 286 -12.72 -10.91 -13.20
C PRO A 286 -11.84 -9.66 -13.18
N THR A 287 -12.17 -8.64 -14.00
CA THR A 287 -11.51 -7.32 -13.99
C THR A 287 -12.15 -6.33 -13.02
N ASP A 288 -13.31 -6.63 -12.46
CA ASP A 288 -14.07 -5.74 -11.58
C ASP A 288 -13.84 -6.15 -10.11
N TYR A 289 -12.93 -5.45 -9.45
CA TYR A 289 -12.61 -5.61 -8.03
C TYR A 289 -13.65 -4.85 -7.22
N LYS A 290 -14.52 -5.58 -6.50
CA LYS A 290 -15.61 -5.00 -5.71
C LYS A 290 -15.19 -4.96 -4.24
N TYR A 291 -14.64 -3.83 -3.81
CA TYR A 291 -14.22 -3.62 -2.44
C TYR A 291 -15.40 -3.21 -1.57
N ASP A 292 -15.78 -4.04 -0.60
CA ASP A 292 -16.73 -3.67 0.46
C ASP A 292 -15.97 -2.82 1.49
N VAL A 293 -16.36 -1.55 1.68
CA VAL A 293 -15.62 -0.58 2.51
C VAL A 293 -16.48 0.03 3.61
N VAL A 294 -15.83 0.57 4.64
CA VAL A 294 -16.39 1.63 5.49
C VAL A 294 -15.69 2.93 5.10
N ALA A 295 -16.44 3.91 4.61
CA ALA A 295 -15.94 5.24 4.25
C ALA A 295 -16.70 6.32 5.05
N GLU A 296 -15.98 7.12 5.85
CA GLU A 296 -16.53 8.13 6.76
C GLU A 296 -17.65 7.55 7.66
N GLY A 297 -17.37 6.37 8.25
CA GLY A 297 -18.30 5.65 9.12
C GLY A 297 -19.57 5.10 8.43
N ARG A 298 -19.57 4.95 7.10
CA ARG A 298 -20.70 4.40 6.33
C ARG A 298 -20.25 3.28 5.40
N ASP A 299 -21.08 2.25 5.29
CA ASP A 299 -20.86 1.15 4.35
C ASP A 299 -21.08 1.61 2.90
N ASP A 300 -20.17 1.20 2.01
CA ASP A 300 -20.29 1.33 0.55
C ASP A 300 -19.59 0.15 -0.14
N THR A 301 -19.91 -0.11 -1.40
CA THR A 301 -19.14 -1.04 -2.26
C THR A 301 -18.54 -0.24 -3.41
N TRP A 302 -17.21 -0.23 -3.47
CA TRP A 302 -16.42 0.46 -4.49
C TRP A 302 -16.03 -0.55 -5.57
N ILE A 303 -16.42 -0.30 -6.82
CA ILE A 303 -16.05 -1.16 -7.95
C ILE A 303 -14.90 -0.49 -8.69
N ILE A 304 -13.75 -1.15 -8.71
CA ILE A 304 -12.54 -0.66 -9.37
C ILE A 304 -12.17 -1.65 -10.48
N ASN A 305 -11.98 -1.14 -11.69
CA ASN A 305 -11.46 -1.92 -12.80
C ASN A 305 -10.10 -1.36 -13.19
N TYR A 306 -9.04 -2.06 -12.77
CA TYR A 306 -7.66 -1.63 -12.95
C TYR A 306 -7.20 -1.65 -14.42
N ARG A 307 -7.79 -2.52 -15.25
CA ARG A 307 -7.51 -2.62 -16.69
C ARG A 307 -8.01 -1.39 -17.44
N ASP A 308 -9.27 -1.05 -17.23
CA ASP A 308 -9.95 0.06 -17.90
C ASP A 308 -9.78 1.40 -17.14
N LYS A 309 -9.13 1.36 -15.98
CA LYS A 309 -8.81 2.49 -15.10
C LYS A 309 -10.05 3.27 -14.66
N THR A 310 -11.14 2.56 -14.34
CA THR A 310 -12.41 3.14 -13.89
C THR A 310 -12.71 2.81 -12.42
N VAL A 311 -13.46 3.69 -11.76
CA VAL A 311 -13.87 3.56 -10.36
C VAL A 311 -15.33 3.96 -10.21
N TYR A 312 -16.10 3.21 -9.43
CA TYR A 312 -17.51 3.50 -9.14
C TYR A 312 -17.82 3.35 -7.65
N PHE A 313 -18.53 4.33 -7.09
CA PHE A 313 -18.99 4.38 -5.69
C PHE A 313 -20.51 4.29 -5.58
N ASN A 314 -21.03 4.34 -4.35
CA ASN A 314 -22.44 4.21 -4.03
C ASN A 314 -23.01 2.88 -4.54
N ASN A 315 -22.36 1.77 -4.19
CA ASN A 315 -22.63 0.40 -4.66
C ASN A 315 -22.54 0.28 -6.19
N GLY A 316 -21.47 0.84 -6.76
CA GLY A 316 -21.24 0.88 -8.22
C GLY A 316 -22.14 1.86 -9.00
N ALA A 317 -23.03 2.63 -8.36
CA ALA A 317 -24.01 3.47 -9.05
C ALA A 317 -23.46 4.82 -9.55
N THR A 318 -22.26 5.25 -9.13
CA THR A 318 -21.70 6.57 -9.45
C THR A 318 -20.24 6.45 -9.89
N GLU A 319 -19.96 6.75 -11.15
CA GLU A 319 -18.58 6.83 -11.66
C GLU A 319 -17.80 7.95 -10.94
N TYR A 320 -16.59 7.62 -10.47
CA TYR A 320 -15.63 8.56 -9.91
C TYR A 320 -14.49 8.78 -10.90
N SER A 321 -14.32 10.04 -11.31
CA SER A 321 -13.26 10.45 -12.23
C SER A 321 -12.13 11.12 -11.46
N SER A 322 -10.92 10.59 -11.59
CA SER A 322 -9.67 11.14 -11.06
C SER A 322 -8.52 10.87 -12.03
N ASP A 323 -7.46 11.64 -11.88
CA ASP A 323 -6.22 11.50 -12.64
C ASP A 323 -5.29 10.41 -12.07
N MET A 324 -5.61 9.82 -10.91
CA MET A 324 -4.75 8.90 -10.14
C MET A 324 -4.19 7.70 -10.93
N PHE A 325 -4.88 7.25 -11.99
CA PHE A 325 -4.45 6.12 -12.82
C PHE A 325 -3.80 6.53 -14.16
N LYS A 326 -3.59 7.83 -14.45
CA LYS A 326 -2.79 8.21 -15.63
C LYS A 326 -1.34 7.79 -15.43
N ASP A 327 -0.71 7.36 -16.50
CA ASP A 327 0.64 6.78 -16.50
C ASP A 327 1.69 7.72 -15.87
N GLU A 328 1.50 9.05 -16.00
CA GLU A 328 2.34 10.08 -15.37
C GLU A 328 2.27 10.15 -13.84
N TYR A 329 1.15 9.74 -13.22
CA TYR A 329 1.04 9.59 -11.76
C TYR A 329 1.45 8.20 -11.30
N LEU A 330 1.16 7.15 -12.08
CA LEU A 330 1.62 5.78 -11.78
C LEU A 330 3.15 5.67 -11.77
N ALA A 331 3.83 6.39 -12.67
CA ALA A 331 5.28 6.47 -12.68
C ALA A 331 5.89 7.10 -11.41
N VAL A 332 5.16 7.98 -10.70
CA VAL A 332 5.62 8.55 -9.42
C VAL A 332 5.63 7.47 -8.34
N TRP A 333 4.62 6.59 -8.30
CA TRP A 333 4.59 5.47 -7.37
C TRP A 333 5.68 4.45 -7.68
N MET A 334 5.83 4.08 -8.95
CA MET A 334 6.88 3.17 -9.43
C MET A 334 8.25 3.66 -8.95
N THR A 335 8.65 4.89 -9.29
CA THR A 335 9.95 5.45 -8.87
C THR A 335 10.09 5.56 -7.35
N GLY A 336 9.04 5.95 -6.61
CA GLY A 336 9.10 6.02 -5.15
C GLY A 336 9.28 4.66 -4.48
N ILE A 337 8.63 3.63 -5.03
CA ILE A 337 8.70 2.25 -4.56
C ILE A 337 10.07 1.63 -4.93
N GLU A 338 10.51 1.76 -6.19
CA GLU A 338 11.82 1.33 -6.68
C GLU A 338 12.96 1.94 -5.85
N GLU A 339 12.93 3.26 -5.62
CA GLU A 339 13.95 3.97 -4.85
C GLU A 339 13.93 3.57 -3.36
N TYR A 340 12.73 3.43 -2.77
CA TYR A 340 12.61 2.93 -1.39
C TYR A 340 13.20 1.53 -1.26
N TYR A 341 12.83 0.58 -2.13
CA TYR A 341 13.32 -0.80 -2.05
C TYR A 341 14.77 -0.97 -2.53
N GLY A 342 15.28 -0.04 -3.34
CA GLY A 342 16.64 -0.05 -3.88
C GLY A 342 16.78 -0.95 -5.11
N ILE A 343 15.76 -0.91 -5.97
CA ILE A 343 15.69 -1.66 -7.22
C ILE A 343 16.38 -0.83 -8.31
N GLU A 344 17.33 -1.44 -9.03
CA GLU A 344 18.01 -0.77 -10.13
C GLU A 344 17.18 -0.93 -11.41
N ALA A 345 16.81 0.17 -12.06
CA ALA A 345 16.15 0.14 -13.36
C ALA A 345 17.15 -0.24 -14.47
N ASP A 346 16.88 -1.39 -15.13
CA ASP A 346 17.70 -2.01 -16.20
C ASP A 346 17.67 -1.25 -17.56
#